data_AF-A0A1E4RQK0-F1
#
_entry.id   AF-A0A1E4RQK0-F1
#
_cell.length_a   1.000
_cell.length_b   1.000
_cell.length_c   1.000
_cell.angle_alpha   90.00
_cell.angle_beta   90.00
_cell.angle_gamma   90.00
#
_symmetry.space_group_name_H-M   'P 1'
#
loop_
_entity.id
_entity.type
_entity.pdbx_description
1 polymer ?
#
loop_
_entity_poly.entity_id
_entity_poly.type
_entity_poly.pdbx_seq_one_letter_code
_entity_poly.pdbx_strand_id
1 'polypeptide(L)'
;MSLYPPKKSFEEVELNTNPNLPPWLITPKEEKIIFERWRKKAFAKCDDLIKAYVECSNSYSNPVEGMKKCDSINKESLGCVAKYQKMEYLDIERDIYIKEKAEKQKLYKELLNRKQKEQELKN
;
A
#
# COMPACT_ATOMS: atom_id res chain seq x y z
N MET A 1 -16.32 -20.92 10.53
CA MET A 1 -14.89 -20.91 10.93
C MET A 1 -14.09 -20.69 9.65
N SER A 2 -13.50 -19.51 9.46
CA SER A 2 -12.78 -19.16 8.22
C SER A 2 -11.47 -19.96 8.14
N LEU A 3 -11.29 -20.71 7.05
CA LEU A 3 -10.17 -21.66 6.84
C LEU A 3 -8.86 -20.99 6.39
N TYR A 4 -8.75 -19.66 6.47
CA TYR A 4 -7.56 -18.94 6.01
C TYR A 4 -6.93 -18.14 7.16
N PRO A 5 -5.61 -18.25 7.38
CA PRO A 5 -4.93 -17.36 8.32
C PRO A 5 -5.20 -15.91 7.88
N PRO A 6 -5.39 -14.97 8.83
CA PRO A 6 -5.57 -13.57 8.49
C PRO A 6 -4.39 -13.13 7.63
N LYS A 7 -4.67 -12.65 6.40
CA LYS A 7 -3.63 -12.08 5.54
C LYS A 7 -3.06 -10.90 6.30
N LYS A 8 -1.80 -11.00 6.74
CA LYS A 8 -1.08 -9.90 7.38
C LYS A 8 -1.27 -8.64 6.55
N SER A 9 -1.61 -7.53 7.20
CA SER A 9 -1.65 -6.25 6.51
C SER A 9 -0.25 -5.96 5.97
N PHE A 10 -0.12 -5.37 4.79
CA PHE A 10 1.20 -5.11 4.19
C PHE A 10 2.04 -4.12 4.99
N GLU A 11 1.44 -3.38 5.93
CA GLU A 11 2.16 -2.60 6.93
C GLU A 11 3.01 -3.48 7.87
N GLU A 12 2.62 -4.74 8.07
CA GLU A 12 3.33 -5.75 8.88
C GLU A 12 4.40 -6.53 8.08
N VAL A 13 4.51 -6.30 6.76
CA VAL A 13 5.58 -6.88 5.96
C VAL A 13 6.85 -6.09 6.26
N GLU A 14 7.72 -6.68 7.07
CA GLU A 14 9.07 -6.15 7.27
C GLU A 14 9.70 -5.92 5.89
N LEU A 15 10.09 -4.66 5.65
CA LEU A 15 10.80 -4.31 4.45
C LEU A 15 12.11 -5.06 4.49
N ASN A 16 12.22 -6.10 3.66
CA ASN A 16 13.41 -6.92 3.55
C ASN A 16 14.44 -6.14 2.72
N THR A 17 14.81 -4.97 3.23
CA THR A 17 15.68 -4.03 2.57
C THR A 17 17.10 -4.47 2.81
N ASN A 18 17.80 -4.91 1.77
CA ASN A 18 19.24 -5.13 1.87
C ASN A 18 19.91 -3.81 2.32
N PRO A 19 20.55 -3.75 3.50
CA PRO A 19 21.14 -2.51 4.03
C PRO A 19 22.27 -1.95 3.17
N ASN A 20 22.81 -2.75 2.26
CA ASN A 20 23.90 -2.38 1.36
C ASN A 20 23.41 -1.76 0.05
N LEU A 21 22.11 -1.80 -0.23
CA LEU A 21 21.55 -1.17 -1.42
C LEU A 21 21.14 0.28 -1.11
N PRO A 22 21.33 1.21 -2.05
CA PRO A 22 20.89 2.58 -1.85
C PRO A 22 19.37 2.66 -1.66
N PRO A 23 18.86 3.62 -0.86
CA PRO A 23 17.44 3.72 -0.54
C PRO A 23 16.57 4.08 -1.76
N TRP A 24 17.13 4.77 -2.76
CA TRP A 24 16.45 5.13 -4.01
C TRP A 24 16.26 3.95 -4.98
N LEU A 25 16.92 2.80 -4.74
CA LEU A 25 16.74 1.61 -5.57
C LEU A 25 15.52 0.84 -5.08
N ILE A 26 14.46 0.86 -5.88
CA ILE A 26 13.20 0.13 -5.62
C ILE A 26 13.22 -1.19 -6.37
N THR A 27 13.05 -2.29 -5.64
CA THR A 27 12.93 -3.64 -6.20
C THR A 27 11.50 -3.90 -6.71
N PRO A 28 11.29 -4.88 -7.62
CA PRO A 28 9.95 -5.21 -8.10
C PRO A 28 8.94 -5.61 -7.01
N LYS A 29 9.42 -6.14 -5.87
CA LYS A 29 8.56 -6.45 -4.72
C LYS A 29 8.12 -5.19 -3.99
N GLU A 30 9.05 -4.24 -3.80
CA GLU A 30 8.77 -2.95 -3.16
C GLU A 30 7.86 -2.09 -4.05
N GLU A 31 8.05 -2.13 -5.37
CA GLU A 31 7.19 -1.44 -6.35
C GLU A 31 5.73 -1.92 -6.27
N LYS A 32 5.50 -3.23 -6.06
CA LYS A 32 4.14 -3.75 -5.84
C LYS A 32 3.50 -3.17 -4.57
N ILE A 33 4.27 -3.04 -3.49
CA ILE A 33 3.79 -2.45 -2.23
C ILE A 33 3.42 -0.98 -2.44
N ILE A 34 4.28 -0.22 -3.14
CA ILE A 34 4.03 1.18 -3.48
C ILE A 34 2.75 1.31 -4.32
N PHE A 35 2.60 0.48 -5.35
CA PHE A 35 1.42 0.46 -6.20
C PHE A 35 0.15 0.15 -5.40
N GLU A 36 0.19 -0.80 -4.47
CA GLU A 36 -0.95 -1.11 -3.62
C GLU A 36 -1.29 0.02 -2.64
N ARG A 37 -0.30 0.69 -2.04
CA ARG A 37 -0.51 1.87 -1.18
C ARG A 37 -1.15 3.01 -1.96
N TRP A 38 -0.60 3.30 -3.14
CA TRP A 38 -1.15 4.28 -4.07
C TRP A 38 -2.61 3.95 -4.42
N ARG A 39 -2.89 2.70 -4.80
CA ARG A 39 -4.24 2.25 -5.12
C ARG A 39 -5.18 2.43 -3.92
N LYS A 40 -4.80 2.00 -2.72
CA LYS A 40 -5.61 2.17 -1.51
C LYS A 40 -5.92 3.65 -1.24
N LYS A 41 -4.93 4.54 -1.36
CA LYS A 41 -5.11 5.98 -1.18
C LYS A 41 -6.04 6.60 -2.24
N ALA A 42 -5.92 6.17 -3.50
CA ALA A 42 -6.82 6.61 -4.57
C ALA A 42 -8.26 6.16 -4.31
N PHE A 43 -8.47 4.92 -3.86
CA PHE A 43 -9.80 4.39 -3.52
C PHE A 43 -10.39 5.09 -2.28
N ALA A 44 -9.57 5.39 -1.26
CA ALA A 44 -10.01 6.09 -0.06
C ALA A 44 -10.57 7.49 -0.34
N LYS A 45 -10.15 8.15 -1.42
CA LYS A 45 -10.70 9.46 -1.85
C LYS A 45 -12.11 9.35 -2.45
N CYS A 46 -12.53 8.15 -2.84
CA CYS A 46 -13.80 7.88 -3.52
C CYS A 46 -14.65 6.88 -2.73
N ASP A 47 -14.34 6.67 -1.45
CA ASP A 47 -14.92 5.63 -0.60
C ASP A 47 -16.46 5.74 -0.54
N ASP A 48 -17.00 6.95 -0.48
CA ASP A 48 -18.45 7.18 -0.42
C ASP A 48 -19.17 6.71 -1.70
N LEU A 49 -18.60 6.99 -2.88
CA LEU A 49 -19.16 6.54 -4.17
C LEU A 49 -19.04 5.02 -4.32
N ILE A 50 -17.94 4.45 -3.83
CA ILE A 50 -17.73 3.00 -3.85
C ILE A 50 -18.72 2.31 -2.90
N LYS A 51 -18.95 2.87 -1.71
CA LYS A 51 -19.97 2.38 -0.77
C LYS A 51 -21.35 2.43 -1.38
N ALA A 52 -21.74 3.53 -2.02
CA ALA A 52 -23.02 3.64 -2.71
C ALA A 52 -23.17 2.57 -3.82
N TYR A 53 -22.11 2.29 -4.57
CA TYR A 53 -22.12 1.20 -5.55
C TYR A 53 -22.28 -0.18 -4.88
N VAL A 54 -21.54 -0.44 -3.80
CA VAL A 54 -21.62 -1.71 -3.05
C VAL A 54 -23.02 -1.91 -2.46
N GLU A 55 -23.58 -0.89 -1.83
CA GLU A 55 -24.94 -0.92 -1.28
C GLU A 55 -25.99 -1.18 -2.36
N CYS A 56 -25.88 -0.48 -3.51
CA CYS A 56 -26.74 -0.73 -4.65
C CYS A 56 -26.58 -2.17 -5.14
N SER A 57 -25.36 -2.66 -5.33
CA SER A 57 -25.11 -4.00 -5.85
C SER A 57 -25.62 -5.11 -4.91
N ASN A 58 -25.52 -4.90 -3.60
CA ASN A 58 -25.97 -5.83 -2.57
C ASN A 58 -27.50 -5.85 -2.42
N SER A 59 -28.20 -4.82 -2.91
CA SER A 59 -29.67 -4.79 -2.93
C SER A 59 -30.28 -5.79 -3.92
N TYR A 60 -29.46 -6.34 -4.85
CA TYR A 60 -29.88 -7.34 -5.82
C TYR A 60 -29.34 -8.72 -5.45
N SER A 61 -30.18 -9.75 -5.60
CA SER A 61 -29.81 -11.16 -5.35
C SER A 61 -28.92 -11.75 -6.43
N ASN A 62 -28.98 -11.20 -7.65
CA ASN A 62 -28.15 -11.61 -8.78
C ASN A 62 -27.02 -10.57 -9.04
N PRO A 63 -25.74 -10.96 -8.95
CA PRO A 63 -24.61 -10.06 -9.22
C PRO A 63 -24.63 -9.43 -10.62
N VAL A 64 -25.10 -10.16 -11.64
CA VAL A 64 -25.18 -9.64 -13.01
C VAL A 64 -26.25 -8.56 -13.14
N GLU A 65 -27.34 -8.70 -12.39
CA GLU A 65 -28.42 -7.71 -12.34
C GLU A 65 -27.98 -6.47 -11.57
N GLY A 66 -27.35 -6.65 -10.41
CA GLY A 66 -26.77 -5.57 -9.62
C GLY A 66 -25.76 -4.74 -10.43
N MET A 67 -24.84 -5.39 -11.15
CA MET A 67 -23.90 -4.67 -12.04
C MET A 67 -24.61 -3.84 -13.12
N LYS A 68 -25.66 -4.39 -13.76
CA LYS A 68 -26.40 -3.68 -14.82
C LYS A 68 -27.22 -2.51 -14.27
N LYS A 69 -27.88 -2.71 -13.13
CA LYS A 69 -28.77 -1.71 -12.53
C LYS A 69 -28.01 -0.61 -11.79
N CYS A 70 -26.83 -0.91 -11.26
CA CYS A 70 -25.96 0.04 -10.56
C CYS A 70 -24.83 0.58 -11.46
N ASP A 71 -24.92 0.42 -12.78
CA ASP A 71 -23.87 0.79 -13.73
C ASP A 71 -23.54 2.29 -13.70
N SER A 72 -24.54 3.17 -13.51
CA SER A 72 -24.31 4.61 -13.39
C SER A 72 -23.44 4.95 -12.17
N ILE A 73 -23.79 4.43 -11.00
CA ILE A 73 -23.05 4.63 -9.74
C ILE A 73 -21.65 4.01 -9.85
N ASN A 74 -21.54 2.84 -10.50
CA ASN A 74 -20.25 2.22 -10.77
C ASN A 74 -19.36 3.14 -11.62
N LYS A 75 -19.90 3.68 -12.73
CA LYS A 75 -19.17 4.61 -13.61
C LYS A 75 -18.72 5.87 -12.89
N GLU A 76 -19.56 6.43 -12.01
CA GLU A 76 -19.20 7.57 -11.18
C GLU A 76 -18.07 7.22 -10.19
N SER A 77 -18.16 6.07 -9.53
CA SER A 77 -17.12 5.59 -8.61
C SER A 77 -15.77 5.39 -9.34
N LEU A 78 -15.79 4.75 -10.51
CA LEU A 78 -14.60 4.52 -11.32
C LEU A 78 -14.05 5.82 -11.91
N GLY A 79 -14.92 6.73 -12.33
CA GLY A 79 -14.55 8.06 -12.80
C GLY A 79 -13.90 8.91 -11.72
N CYS A 80 -14.33 8.78 -10.47
CA CYS A 80 -13.66 9.38 -9.33
C CYS A 80 -12.26 8.80 -9.13
N VAL A 81 -12.13 7.47 -9.07
CA VAL A 81 -10.84 6.78 -8.87
C VAL A 81 -9.84 7.13 -9.98
N ALA A 82 -10.29 7.20 -11.23
CA ALA A 82 -9.45 7.54 -12.38
C ALA A 82 -8.77 8.92 -12.26
N LYS A 83 -9.36 9.87 -11.53
CA LYS A 83 -8.75 11.19 -11.28
C LYS A 83 -7.51 11.12 -10.40
N TYR A 84 -7.46 10.12 -9.52
CA TYR A 84 -6.37 9.93 -8.54
C TYR A 84 -5.42 8.81 -8.95
N GLN A 85 -5.81 7.94 -9.88
CA GLN A 85 -4.94 6.95 -10.50
C GLN A 85 -4.05 7.57 -11.59
N LYS A 86 -3.28 8.61 -11.22
CA LYS A 86 -2.27 9.23 -12.09
C LYS A 86 -0.85 8.86 -11.65
N MET A 87 0.06 8.87 -12.62
CA MET A 87 1.50 8.64 -12.40
C MET A 87 2.08 9.60 -11.35
N GLU A 88 1.65 10.86 -11.36
CA GLU A 88 2.05 11.88 -10.38
C GLU A 88 1.82 11.44 -8.93
N TYR A 89 0.68 10.78 -8.65
CA TYR A 89 0.38 10.28 -7.33
C TYR A 89 1.13 8.98 -7.00
N LEU A 90 1.49 8.19 -8.00
CA LEU A 90 2.35 7.02 -7.81
C LEU A 90 3.77 7.44 -7.45
N ASP A 91 4.29 8.49 -8.09
CA ASP A 91 5.62 9.03 -7.82
C ASP A 91 5.72 9.61 -6.40
N ILE A 92 4.66 10.27 -5.91
CA ILE A 92 4.57 10.70 -4.50
C ILE A 92 4.70 9.49 -3.54
N GLU A 93 4.04 8.37 -3.83
CA GLU A 93 4.16 7.17 -3.00
C GLU A 93 5.54 6.52 -3.08
N ARG A 94 6.21 6.59 -4.24
CA ARG A 94 7.61 6.16 -4.39
C ARG A 94 8.53 7.01 -3.52
N ASP A 95 8.37 8.33 -3.53
CA ASP A 95 9.17 9.25 -2.72
C ASP A 95 8.97 9.02 -1.23
N ILE A 96 7.73 8.81 -0.78
CA ILE A 96 7.41 8.45 0.60
C ILE A 96 8.13 7.15 0.98
N TYR A 97 8.07 6.13 0.11
CA TYR A 97 8.71 4.85 0.35
C TYR A 97 10.24 4.96 0.43
N ILE A 98 10.87 5.74 -0.46
CA ILE A 98 12.32 5.99 -0.45
C ILE A 98 12.74 6.67 0.85
N LYS A 99 11.95 7.64 1.35
CA LYS A 99 12.20 8.31 2.64
C LYS A 99 12.13 7.33 3.81
N GLU A 100 11.07 6.52 3.88
CA GLU A 100 10.93 5.46 4.90
C GLU A 100 12.11 4.49 4.87
N LYS A 101 12.58 4.12 3.67
CA LYS A 101 13.72 3.24 3.47
C LYS A 101 15.03 3.87 3.96
N ALA A 102 15.24 5.14 3.66
CA ALA A 102 16.41 5.89 4.14
C ALA A 102 16.45 6.00 5.67
N GLU A 103 15.30 6.27 6.30
CA GLU A 103 15.17 6.33 7.76
C GLU A 103 15.47 4.98 8.41
N LYS A 104 14.90 3.88 7.88
CA LYS A 104 15.18 2.53 8.37
C LYS A 104 16.64 2.15 8.25
N GLN A 105 17.29 2.51 7.13
CA GLN A 105 18.73 2.28 6.97
C GLN A 105 19.57 3.06 7.97
N LYS A 106 19.21 4.31 8.29
CA LYS A 106 19.89 5.12 9.30
C LYS A 106 19.79 4.46 10.68
N LEU A 107 18.59 4.09 11.09
CA LEU A 107 18.34 3.41 12.38
C LEU A 107 19.11 2.09 12.47
N TYR A 108 19.13 1.31 11.39
CA TYR A 108 19.88 0.05 11.34
C TYR A 108 21.40 0.27 11.54
N LYS A 109 21.99 1.27 10.87
CA LYS A 109 23.41 1.64 11.07
C LYS A 109 23.71 2.08 12.50
N GLU A 110 22.83 2.87 13.10
CA GLU A 110 22.97 3.29 14.50
C GLU A 110 22.93 2.10 15.47
N LEU A 111 22.04 1.13 15.25
CA LEU A 111 21.95 -0.09 16.03
C LEU A 111 23.20 -0.96 15.90
N LEU A 112 23.75 -1.11 14.68
CA LEU A 112 25.00 -1.84 14.45
C LEU A 112 26.17 -1.18 15.18
N ASN A 113 26.31 0.15 15.07
CA ASN A 113 27.36 0.90 15.76
C ASN A 113 27.28 0.77 17.29
N ARG A 114 26.06 0.77 17.86
CA ARG A 114 25.86 0.54 19.30
C ARG A 114 26.31 -0.86 19.72
N LYS A 115 25.91 -1.89 18.97
CA LYS A 115 26.32 -3.28 19.24
C LYS A 115 27.84 -3.47 19.15
N GLN A 116 28.48 -2.84 18.17
CA GLN A 116 29.95 -2.88 18.04
C GLN A 116 30.64 -2.27 19.26
N LYS A 117 30.22 -1.07 19.69
CA LYS A 117 30.75 -0.41 20.90
C LYS A 117 30.54 -1.24 22.16
N GLU A 118 29.36 -1.83 22.34
CA GLU A 118 29.07 -2.71 23.48
C GLU A 118 29.96 -3.96 23.49
N GLN A 119 30.33 -4.46 22.32
CA GLN A 119 31.20 -5.63 22.18
C GLN A 119 32.68 -5.28 22.40
N GLU A 120 33.11 -4.10 21.97
CA GLU A 120 34.44 -3.53 22.28
C GLU A 120 34.62 -3.24 23.78
N LEU A 121 33.57 -2.77 24.47
CA LEU A 121 33.59 -2.53 25.92
C LEU A 121 33.62 -3.81 26.77
N LYS A 122 33.28 -4.96 26.20
CA LYS A 122 33.24 -6.27 26.87
C LYS A 122 34.52 -7.09 26.67
N ASN A 123 35.38 -6.69 25.73
CA ASN A 123 36.66 -7.30 25.44
C ASN A 123 37.80 -6.49 26.04
#